data_AF-A0A194PEJ5-F1
#
_entry.id   AF-A0A194PEJ5-F1
#
_cell.length_a   1.000
_cell.length_b   1.000
_cell.length_c   1.000
_cell.angle_alpha   90.00
_cell.angle_beta   90.00
_cell.angle_gamma   90.00
#
_symmetry.space_group_name_H-M   'P 1'
#
loop_
_entity.id
_entity.type
_entity.pdbx_description
1 polymer ?
#
loop_
_entity_poly.entity_id
_entity_poly.type
_entity_poly.pdbx_seq_one_letter_code
_entity_poly.pdbx_strand_id
1 'polypeptide(L)'
;MDKKVLLKRISKKSGIKLPPIEDQNDNQIKTIIDVDPDFYTLVDGRPIRPDTSIRKYKKYIKEVALKRTFHGFLLDEILRIDKDIKTERKIYETASKHFSECQESFNKFLADDNNKTIVVMKKSDNLDKELANQIEEHKKANYELASLRSKLQYIDETLQILISFQKFLYNAAPVLWQDNNKLNLVTSNLDIFTLDSDIFCEINVNSVIEKLRELPPAVLYFEKPAQILIIFQSLEQQNLNYLLKTVELRSEKNRFLKSASLLEDLLRNELDFIQEQMHSVQKAIEEDEKREKELKEEFYNILNDKIKYLICSESVLKISNYVEFAYEQLIGPNETQLSTLDQVLALEQEYNSVMLELSAFDLNEVKSIEKIIYDDGAREIKQAKEAAKILKDVDKLTKRLKISYNLKNNL
;
A
#
# COMPACT_ATOMS: atom_id res chain seq x y z
N MET A 1 -0.97 -63.00 42.47
CA MET A 1 0.10 -63.31 41.49
C MET A 1 1.37 -63.60 42.30
N ASP A 2 1.42 -64.61 43.15
CA ASP A 2 1.29 -66.06 42.93
C ASP A 2 2.66 -66.72 42.75
N LYS A 3 2.86 -67.80 43.53
CA LYS A 3 3.81 -68.93 43.35
C LYS A 3 5.27 -68.60 43.69
N LYS A 4 5.91 -69.10 44.77
CA LYS A 4 5.92 -70.42 45.44
C LYS A 4 6.12 -71.62 44.48
N VAL A 5 6.83 -72.63 45.00
CA VAL A 5 7.20 -73.96 44.42
C VAL A 5 8.50 -73.88 43.61
N LEU A 6 9.60 -74.60 43.92
CA LEU A 6 9.87 -76.05 43.99
C LEU A 6 11.24 -76.23 44.71
N LEU A 7 11.70 -77.33 45.31
CA LEU A 7 11.20 -78.63 45.75
C LEU A 7 12.32 -79.18 46.65
N LYS A 8 12.04 -79.52 47.91
CA LYS A 8 12.87 -80.46 48.70
C LYS A 8 12.04 -81.72 48.91
N ARG A 9 12.45 -82.83 48.28
CA ARG A 9 12.06 -84.21 48.63
C ARG A 9 13.35 -84.97 48.95
N ILE A 10 13.57 -85.31 50.22
CA ILE A 10 13.39 -86.64 50.83
C ILE A 10 14.40 -87.68 50.32
N SER A 11 15.27 -88.15 51.22
CA SER A 11 15.41 -89.59 51.40
C SER A 11 15.62 -89.93 52.88
N LYS A 12 14.73 -90.81 53.34
CA LYS A 12 14.73 -91.46 54.64
C LYS A 12 15.98 -92.33 54.76
N LYS A 13 16.72 -92.25 55.88
CA LYS A 13 17.58 -93.35 56.32
C LYS A 13 17.21 -93.73 57.75
N SER A 14 16.57 -94.89 57.81
CA SER A 14 16.50 -95.87 58.90
C SER A 14 17.34 -95.56 60.14
N GLY A 15 16.67 -95.18 61.23
CA GLY A 15 17.22 -95.27 62.58
C GLY A 15 17.29 -96.73 63.00
N ILE A 16 18.49 -97.29 63.01
CA ILE A 16 18.83 -98.47 63.82
C ILE A 16 19.29 -97.89 65.16
N LYS A 17 18.46 -98.04 66.19
CA LYS A 17 18.84 -97.70 67.57
C LYS A 17 19.84 -98.75 68.03
N LEU A 18 21.11 -98.36 68.15
CA LEU A 18 22.09 -99.12 68.93
C LEU A 18 21.66 -99.06 70.42
N PRO A 19 21.72 -100.16 71.18
CA PRO A 19 21.49 -100.10 72.62
C PRO A 19 22.56 -99.23 73.30
N PRO A 20 22.25 -98.58 74.43
CA PRO A 20 23.20 -97.76 75.16
C PRO A 20 24.38 -98.60 75.63
N ILE A 21 25.59 -98.10 75.38
CA ILE A 21 26.82 -98.60 75.98
C ILE A 21 26.75 -98.21 77.45
N GLU A 22 26.41 -99.18 78.30
CA GLU A 22 26.71 -99.07 79.74
C GLU A 22 28.23 -99.14 79.89
N ASP A 23 28.80 -98.18 80.60
CA ASP A 23 30.21 -98.18 81.02
C ASP A 23 30.43 -99.39 81.96
N GLN A 24 30.74 -100.54 81.37
CA GLN A 24 31.18 -101.71 82.10
C GLN A 24 32.70 -101.65 82.23
N ASN A 25 33.11 -101.25 83.43
CA ASN A 25 34.43 -101.45 84.05
C ASN A 25 35.40 -102.34 83.23
N ASP A 26 36.30 -101.68 82.50
CA ASP A 26 37.54 -102.27 82.00
C ASP A 26 38.41 -102.67 83.21
N ASN A 27 38.18 -103.87 83.76
CA ASN A 27 39.13 -104.65 84.57
C ASN A 27 38.57 -106.02 85.01
N GLN A 28 37.89 -106.76 84.13
CA GLN A 28 37.65 -108.19 84.32
C GLN A 28 37.90 -108.96 83.02
N ILE A 29 39.18 -109.09 82.68
CA ILE A 29 39.64 -110.14 81.76
C ILE A 29 39.40 -111.47 82.48
N LYS A 30 38.29 -112.15 82.18
CA LYS A 30 37.98 -113.49 82.70
C LYS A 30 38.95 -114.49 82.07
N THR A 31 40.01 -114.81 82.81
CA THR A 31 41.00 -115.83 82.46
C THR A 31 40.61 -117.20 83.04
N ILE A 32 41.29 -118.28 82.61
CA ILE A 32 41.00 -119.71 82.83
C ILE A 32 40.97 -120.16 84.33
N ILE A 33 41.04 -119.24 85.29
CA ILE A 33 41.08 -119.50 86.74
C ILE A 33 39.75 -119.13 87.43
N ASP A 34 38.81 -118.47 86.76
CA ASP A 34 37.46 -118.21 87.28
C ASP A 34 36.56 -119.44 87.11
N VAL A 35 36.79 -120.46 87.94
CA VAL A 35 35.89 -121.60 88.09
C VAL A 35 34.99 -121.34 89.30
N ASP A 36 33.68 -121.47 89.10
CA ASP A 36 32.65 -121.32 90.14
C ASP A 36 33.06 -122.11 91.40
N PRO A 37 33.09 -121.51 92.60
CA PRO A 37 33.57 -122.19 93.82
C PRO A 37 32.77 -123.46 94.16
N ASP A 38 31.56 -123.59 93.64
CA ASP A 38 30.71 -124.79 93.77
C ASP A 38 31.02 -125.91 92.75
N PHE A 39 31.88 -125.66 91.76
CA PHE A 39 32.24 -126.66 90.76
C PHE A 39 33.06 -127.81 91.36
N TYR A 40 33.99 -127.51 92.27
CA TYR A 40 34.83 -128.53 92.90
C TYR A 40 34.11 -129.30 94.01
N THR A 41 33.13 -128.70 94.69
CA THR A 41 32.31 -129.39 95.71
C THR A 41 31.35 -130.43 95.11
N LEU A 42 30.99 -130.32 93.83
CA LEU A 42 30.18 -131.32 93.12
C LEU A 42 30.99 -132.48 92.50
N VAL A 43 32.32 -132.35 92.42
CA VAL A 43 33.20 -133.28 91.67
C VAL A 43 34.07 -134.16 92.58
N ASP A 44 34.18 -133.86 93.88
CA ASP A 44 34.84 -134.72 94.86
C ASP A 44 34.03 -136.00 95.13
N GLY A 45 34.38 -137.09 94.43
CA GLY A 45 33.87 -138.44 94.70
C GLY A 45 33.46 -139.27 93.49
N ARG A 46 33.58 -138.75 92.25
CA ARG A 46 33.33 -139.54 91.03
C ARG A 46 34.55 -139.55 90.10
N PRO A 47 35.14 -140.72 89.77
CA PRO A 47 36.23 -140.79 88.80
C PRO A 47 35.70 -140.47 87.38
N ILE A 48 36.15 -139.35 86.82
CA ILE A 48 35.91 -138.94 85.43
C ILE A 48 36.68 -139.89 84.51
N ARG A 49 35.96 -140.70 83.71
CA ARG A 49 36.57 -141.57 82.70
C ARG A 49 37.17 -140.72 81.56
N PRO A 50 38.44 -140.92 81.16
CA PRO A 50 38.98 -140.27 79.98
C PRO A 50 38.37 -140.89 78.71
N ASP A 51 37.51 -140.13 78.03
CA ASP A 51 36.92 -140.51 76.74
C ASP A 51 37.99 -140.44 75.63
N THR A 52 38.83 -141.48 75.49
CA THR A 52 39.82 -141.62 74.43
C THR A 52 39.17 -142.01 73.10
N SER A 53 38.46 -141.08 72.45
CA SER A 53 37.96 -141.27 71.08
C SER A 53 38.82 -140.51 70.05
N ILE A 54 39.80 -141.22 69.47
CA ILE A 54 40.73 -140.71 68.43
C ILE A 54 39.98 -140.04 67.25
N ARG A 55 38.75 -140.49 66.94
CA ARG A 55 37.92 -139.87 65.90
C ARG A 55 37.48 -138.45 66.22
N LYS A 56 37.12 -138.15 67.49
CA LYS A 56 36.80 -136.78 67.91
C LYS A 56 38.05 -135.91 67.83
N TYR A 57 39.21 -136.41 68.27
CA TYR A 57 40.49 -135.71 68.14
C TYR A 57 40.86 -135.40 66.68
N LYS A 58 40.72 -136.35 65.76
CA LYS A 58 40.97 -136.11 64.32
C LYS A 58 40.00 -135.10 63.71
N LYS A 59 38.74 -135.08 64.15
CA LYS A 59 37.77 -134.04 63.77
C LYS A 59 38.17 -132.67 64.33
N TYR A 60 38.53 -132.59 65.61
CA TYR A 60 39.00 -131.35 66.22
C TYR A 60 40.28 -130.82 65.55
N ILE A 61 41.26 -131.66 65.22
CA ILE A 61 42.44 -131.22 64.46
C ILE A 61 42.04 -130.67 63.09
N LYS A 62 41.15 -131.35 62.36
CA LYS A 62 40.67 -130.87 61.06
C LYS A 62 39.91 -129.55 61.20
N GLU A 63 39.06 -129.41 62.20
CA GLU A 63 38.32 -128.17 62.48
C GLU A 63 39.25 -127.04 62.88
N VAL A 64 40.27 -127.31 63.70
CA VAL A 64 41.30 -126.34 64.07
C VAL A 64 42.13 -125.94 62.85
N ALA A 65 42.51 -126.89 62.00
CA ALA A 65 43.23 -126.61 60.75
C ALA A 65 42.39 -125.77 59.79
N LEU A 66 41.11 -126.12 59.59
CA LEU A 66 40.17 -125.36 58.76
C LEU A 66 39.92 -123.95 59.31
N LYS A 67 39.74 -123.81 60.63
CA LYS A 67 39.61 -122.50 61.27
C LYS A 67 40.87 -121.68 61.12
N ARG A 68 42.06 -122.29 61.18
CA ARG A 68 43.34 -121.61 60.97
C ARG A 68 43.53 -121.16 59.52
N THR A 69 43.19 -121.98 58.54
CA THR A 69 43.25 -121.59 57.12
C THR A 69 42.21 -120.52 56.79
N PHE A 70 41.00 -120.63 57.34
CA PHE A 70 39.95 -119.62 57.17
C PHE A 70 40.33 -118.30 57.84
N HIS A 71 40.91 -118.35 59.04
CA HIS A 71 41.45 -117.18 59.70
C HIS A 71 42.57 -116.52 58.88
N GLY A 72 43.49 -117.31 58.31
CA GLY A 72 44.52 -116.79 57.40
C GLY A 72 43.93 -116.11 56.16
N PHE A 73 42.94 -116.74 55.52
CA PHE A 73 42.23 -116.14 54.38
C PHE A 73 41.52 -114.84 54.76
N LEU A 74 40.83 -114.80 55.90
CA LEU A 74 40.18 -113.58 56.39
C LEU A 74 41.21 -112.48 56.70
N LEU A 75 42.36 -112.83 57.29
CA LEU A 75 43.45 -111.87 57.53
C LEU A 75 44.00 -111.30 56.21
N ASP A 76 44.18 -112.14 55.19
CA ASP A 76 44.66 -111.68 53.88
C ASP A 76 43.63 -110.77 53.18
N GLU A 77 42.33 -111.08 53.27
CA GLU A 77 41.26 -110.22 52.75
C GLU A 77 41.20 -108.88 53.50
N ILE A 78 41.34 -108.90 54.83
CA ILE A 78 41.44 -107.67 55.64
C ILE A 78 42.66 -106.86 55.20
N LEU A 79 43.82 -107.49 55.00
CA LEU A 79 45.04 -106.82 54.55
C LEU A 79 44.89 -106.23 53.13
N ARG A 80 44.19 -106.91 52.22
CA ARG A 80 43.89 -106.38 50.88
C ARG A 80 43.01 -105.15 50.97
N ILE A 81 41.91 -105.23 51.71
CA ILE A 81 40.98 -104.11 51.91
C ILE A 81 41.72 -102.93 52.57
N ASP A 82 42.56 -103.17 53.57
CA ASP A 82 43.35 -102.12 54.21
C ASP A 82 44.33 -101.46 53.25
N LYS A 83 44.93 -102.24 52.33
CA LYS A 83 45.82 -101.70 51.31
C LYS A 83 45.05 -100.83 50.31
N ASP A 84 43.88 -101.26 49.87
CA ASP A 84 43.03 -100.52 48.93
C ASP A 84 42.48 -99.24 49.59
N ILE A 85 42.03 -99.31 50.85
CA ILE A 85 41.63 -98.12 51.60
C ILE A 85 42.80 -97.13 51.73
N LYS A 86 44.03 -97.62 51.94
CA LYS A 86 45.21 -96.76 52.01
C LYS A 86 45.54 -96.09 50.67
N THR A 87 45.38 -96.78 49.54
CA THR A 87 45.63 -96.18 48.23
C THR A 87 44.52 -95.19 47.85
N GLU A 88 43.25 -95.53 48.10
CA GLU A 88 42.11 -94.62 47.90
C GLU A 88 42.23 -93.36 48.75
N ARG A 89 42.63 -93.49 50.03
CA ARG A 89 42.88 -92.32 50.89
C ARG A 89 43.99 -91.43 50.34
N LYS A 90 45.08 -92.01 49.83
CA LYS A 90 46.15 -91.22 49.19
C LYS A 90 45.65 -90.48 47.96
N ILE A 91 44.89 -91.13 47.09
CA ILE A 91 44.30 -90.50 45.90
C ILE A 91 43.35 -89.37 46.33
N TYR A 92 42.48 -89.63 47.29
CA TYR A 92 41.56 -88.63 47.84
C TYR A 92 42.30 -87.44 48.44
N GLU A 93 43.35 -87.66 49.24
CA GLU A 93 44.17 -86.60 49.81
C GLU A 93 44.84 -85.77 48.71
N THR A 94 45.38 -86.40 47.66
CA THR A 94 45.96 -85.67 46.52
C THR A 94 44.93 -84.85 45.75
N ALA A 95 43.75 -85.42 45.49
CA ALA A 95 42.67 -84.69 44.83
C ALA A 95 42.16 -83.52 45.69
N SER A 96 42.01 -83.73 47.01
CA SER A 96 41.60 -82.70 47.96
C SER A 96 42.61 -81.56 48.05
N LYS A 97 43.92 -81.86 48.01
CA LYS A 97 44.97 -80.85 47.90
C LYS A 97 44.84 -80.03 46.62
N HIS A 98 44.71 -80.68 45.46
CA HIS A 98 44.53 -79.96 44.20
C HIS A 98 43.24 -79.12 44.15
N PHE A 99 42.13 -79.61 44.72
CA PHE A 99 40.92 -78.79 44.83
C PHE A 99 41.12 -77.58 45.73
N SER A 100 41.85 -77.73 46.83
CA SER A 100 42.19 -76.62 47.73
C SER A 100 43.09 -75.60 47.02
N GLU A 101 44.11 -76.05 46.28
CA GLU A 101 45.00 -75.21 45.47
C GLU A 101 44.23 -74.45 44.36
N CYS A 102 43.31 -75.13 43.67
CA CYS A 102 42.44 -74.51 42.67
C CYS A 102 41.51 -73.47 43.30
N GLN A 103 40.93 -73.77 44.45
CA GLN A 103 40.07 -72.84 45.19
C GLN A 103 40.85 -71.60 45.64
N GLU A 104 42.07 -71.78 46.17
CA GLU A 104 42.95 -70.68 46.53
C GLU A 104 43.37 -69.84 45.32
N SER A 105 43.71 -70.48 44.20
CA SER A 105 44.09 -69.80 42.96
C SER A 105 42.91 -69.01 42.38
N PHE A 106 41.70 -69.57 42.42
CA PHE A 106 40.50 -68.87 41.99
C PHE A 106 40.16 -67.69 42.89
N ASN A 107 40.28 -67.85 44.22
CA ASN A 107 40.11 -66.76 45.17
C ASN A 107 41.13 -65.63 44.93
N LYS A 108 42.39 -65.97 44.64
CA LYS A 108 43.42 -64.99 44.25
C LYS A 108 43.05 -64.26 42.96
N PHE A 109 42.59 -64.99 41.94
CA PHE A 109 42.14 -64.39 40.69
C PHE A 109 40.95 -63.42 40.91
N LEU A 110 39.95 -63.82 41.70
CA LEU A 110 38.84 -62.94 42.06
C LEU A 110 39.29 -61.71 42.84
N ALA A 111 40.25 -61.86 43.75
CA ALA A 111 40.81 -60.73 44.48
C ALA A 111 41.53 -59.76 43.53
N ASP A 112 42.34 -60.28 42.59
CA ASP A 112 43.05 -59.47 41.60
C ASP A 112 42.11 -58.75 40.64
N ASP A 113 41.05 -59.42 40.16
CA ASP A 113 40.07 -58.83 39.26
C ASP A 113 39.21 -57.77 39.96
N ASN A 114 38.80 -58.04 41.20
CA ASN A 114 38.13 -57.06 42.04
C ASN A 114 39.04 -55.85 42.31
N ASN A 115 40.33 -56.07 42.60
CA ASN A 115 41.29 -55.00 42.80
C ASN A 115 41.47 -54.14 41.53
N LYS A 116 41.57 -54.76 40.34
CA LYS A 116 41.63 -54.05 39.06
C LYS A 116 40.36 -53.24 38.82
N THR A 117 39.19 -53.82 39.06
CA THR A 117 37.89 -53.15 38.91
C THR A 117 37.77 -51.96 39.86
N ILE A 118 38.20 -52.10 41.12
CA ILE A 118 38.23 -51.00 42.09
C ILE A 118 39.17 -49.89 41.62
N VAL A 119 40.33 -50.21 41.05
CA VAL A 119 41.25 -49.19 40.52
C VAL A 119 40.63 -48.43 39.34
N VAL A 120 39.97 -49.14 38.42
CA VAL A 120 39.27 -48.51 37.28
C VAL A 120 38.10 -47.65 37.78
N MET A 121 37.30 -48.15 38.72
CA MET A 121 36.19 -47.41 39.32
C MET A 121 36.69 -46.14 40.00
N LYS A 122 37.75 -46.21 40.82
CA LYS A 122 38.35 -45.03 41.44
C LYS A 122 38.87 -44.02 40.43
N LYS A 123 39.43 -44.47 39.30
CA LYS A 123 39.86 -43.57 38.22
C LYS A 123 38.66 -42.90 37.56
N SER A 124 37.58 -43.63 37.29
CA SER A 124 36.33 -43.08 36.77
C SER A 124 35.75 -42.02 37.72
N ASP A 125 35.61 -42.36 39.01
CA ASP A 125 35.08 -41.46 40.02
C ASP A 125 35.93 -40.17 40.15
N ASN A 126 37.26 -40.28 40.00
CA ASN A 126 38.14 -39.12 40.02
C ASN A 126 37.98 -38.26 38.77
N LEU A 127 37.88 -38.87 37.58
CA LEU A 127 37.63 -38.14 36.34
C LEU A 127 36.27 -37.44 36.35
N ASP A 128 35.23 -38.09 36.89
CA ASP A 128 33.90 -37.49 37.04
C ASP A 128 33.93 -36.28 37.97
N LYS A 129 34.71 -36.33 39.04
CA LYS A 129 34.93 -35.18 39.95
C LYS A 129 35.70 -34.06 39.26
N GLU A 130 36.77 -34.37 38.52
CA GLU A 130 37.55 -33.37 37.78
C GLU A 130 36.69 -32.69 36.70
N LEU A 131 35.89 -33.46 35.96
CA LEU A 131 34.95 -32.95 34.97
C LEU A 131 33.88 -32.07 35.63
N ALA A 132 33.32 -32.48 36.77
CA ALA A 132 32.37 -31.65 37.51
C ALA A 132 32.98 -30.31 37.93
N ASN A 133 34.22 -30.31 38.44
CA ASN A 133 34.93 -29.10 38.82
C ASN A 133 35.16 -28.17 37.61
N GLN A 134 35.61 -28.71 36.47
CA GLN A 134 35.78 -27.93 35.24
C GLN A 134 34.46 -27.34 34.74
N ILE A 135 33.36 -28.11 34.80
CA ILE A 135 32.03 -27.60 34.43
C ILE A 135 31.63 -26.42 35.34
N GLU A 136 31.89 -26.50 36.64
CA GLU A 136 31.61 -25.40 37.56
C GLU A 136 32.47 -24.17 37.28
N GLU A 137 33.75 -24.34 36.96
CA GLU A 137 34.63 -23.25 36.54
C GLU A 137 34.16 -22.59 35.25
N HIS A 138 33.80 -23.38 34.22
CA HIS A 138 33.23 -22.86 32.99
C HIS A 138 31.90 -22.13 33.22
N LYS A 139 31.04 -22.63 34.11
CA LYS A 139 29.79 -21.95 34.48
C LYS A 139 30.06 -20.61 35.16
N LYS A 140 31.03 -20.54 36.08
CA LYS A 140 31.44 -19.29 36.74
C LYS A 140 32.00 -18.29 35.72
N ALA A 141 32.91 -18.72 34.85
CA ALA A 141 33.47 -17.86 33.80
C ALA A 141 32.38 -17.35 32.83
N ASN A 142 31.44 -18.21 32.42
CA ASN A 142 30.32 -17.80 31.58
C ASN A 142 29.39 -16.79 32.27
N TYR A 143 29.16 -16.95 33.58
CA TYR A 143 28.39 -15.99 34.36
C TYR A 143 29.08 -14.62 34.43
N GLU A 144 30.40 -14.61 34.66
CA GLU A 144 31.21 -13.38 34.65
C GLU A 144 31.17 -12.70 33.28
N LEU A 145 31.33 -13.46 32.19
CA LEU A 145 31.23 -12.96 30.82
C LEU A 145 29.85 -12.36 30.55
N ALA A 146 28.77 -13.05 30.92
CA ALA A 146 27.41 -12.55 30.75
C ALA A 146 27.17 -11.25 31.55
N SER A 147 27.69 -11.17 32.78
CA SER A 147 27.63 -9.96 33.59
C SER A 147 28.38 -8.80 32.93
N LEU A 148 29.59 -9.04 32.41
CA LEU A 148 30.37 -8.04 31.69
C LEU A 148 29.67 -7.59 30.40
N ARG A 149 29.09 -8.50 29.63
CA ARG A 149 28.31 -8.20 28.42
C ARG A 149 27.10 -7.33 28.74
N SER A 150 26.37 -7.64 29.80
CA SER A 150 25.23 -6.81 30.24
C SER A 150 25.68 -5.41 30.65
N LYS A 151 26.80 -5.27 31.38
CA LYS A 151 27.36 -3.95 31.73
C LYS A 151 27.80 -3.18 30.49
N LEU A 152 28.42 -3.84 29.53
CA LEU A 152 28.86 -3.24 28.27
C LEU A 152 27.69 -2.77 27.43
N GLN A 153 26.62 -3.58 27.34
CA GLN A 153 25.37 -3.18 26.68
C GLN A 153 24.74 -1.94 27.33
N TYR A 154 24.69 -1.91 28.67
CA TYR A 154 24.20 -0.75 29.40
C TYR A 154 25.04 0.51 29.12
N ILE A 155 26.37 0.37 29.05
CA ILE A 155 27.26 1.47 28.71
C ILE A 155 27.01 1.97 27.28
N ASP A 156 26.80 1.08 26.32
CA ASP A 156 26.49 1.47 24.94
C ASP A 156 25.15 2.20 24.84
N GLU A 157 24.08 1.66 25.45
CA GLU A 157 22.78 2.30 25.49
C GLU A 157 22.84 3.69 26.15
N THR A 158 23.54 3.81 27.27
CA THR A 158 23.72 5.11 27.94
C THR A 158 24.53 6.08 27.08
N LEU A 159 25.56 5.61 26.36
CA LEU A 159 26.32 6.43 25.42
C LEU A 159 25.44 6.93 24.26
N GLN A 160 24.62 6.06 23.65
CA GLN A 160 23.68 6.46 22.60
C GLN A 160 22.70 7.53 23.10
N ILE A 161 22.16 7.35 24.30
CA ILE A 161 21.30 8.35 24.94
C ILE A 161 22.06 9.67 25.12
N LEU A 162 23.29 9.65 25.60
CA LEU A 162 24.11 10.86 25.78
C LEU A 162 24.42 11.56 24.45
N ILE A 163 24.73 10.81 23.38
CA ILE A 163 24.91 11.37 22.03
C ILE A 163 23.61 12.01 21.55
N SER A 164 22.46 11.38 21.79
CA SER A 164 21.16 11.95 21.43
C SER A 164 20.89 13.27 22.16
N PHE A 165 21.24 13.37 23.44
CA PHE A 165 21.14 14.62 24.20
C PHE A 165 22.12 15.66 23.69
N GLN A 166 23.36 15.29 23.34
CA GLN A 166 24.31 16.21 22.73
C GLN A 166 23.77 16.77 21.41
N LYS A 167 23.20 15.94 20.54
CA LYS A 167 22.55 16.36 19.29
C LYS A 167 21.40 17.33 19.56
N PHE A 168 20.56 17.00 20.55
CA PHE A 168 19.45 17.86 20.95
C PHE A 168 19.95 19.23 21.45
N LEU A 169 20.95 19.25 22.32
CA LEU A 169 21.53 20.48 22.87
C LEU A 169 22.23 21.32 21.80
N TYR A 170 22.88 20.68 20.82
CA TYR A 170 23.45 21.37 19.67
C TYR A 170 22.35 22.06 18.85
N ASN A 171 21.28 21.34 18.52
CA ASN A 171 20.16 21.90 17.74
C ASN A 171 19.42 23.02 18.49
N ALA A 172 19.37 22.96 19.81
CA ALA A 172 18.77 24.00 20.65
C ALA A 172 19.66 25.25 20.79
N ALA A 173 20.97 25.14 20.50
CA ALA A 173 21.88 26.27 20.56
C ALA A 173 21.62 27.29 19.44
N PRO A 174 21.95 28.58 19.63
CA PRO A 174 21.78 29.60 18.59
C PRO A 174 22.56 29.28 17.30
N VAL A 175 21.98 29.60 16.15
CA VAL A 175 22.55 29.32 14.81
C VAL A 175 23.97 29.90 14.66
N LEU A 176 24.22 31.11 15.20
CA LEU A 176 25.54 31.74 15.16
C LEU A 176 26.63 30.94 15.89
N TRP A 177 26.25 30.17 16.92
CA TRP A 177 27.19 29.31 17.64
C TRP A 177 27.38 27.97 16.93
N GLN A 178 26.32 27.42 16.31
CA GLN A 178 26.39 26.22 15.47
C GLN A 178 27.32 26.42 14.27
N ASP A 179 27.27 27.60 13.63
CA ASP A 179 28.10 27.90 12.45
C ASP A 179 29.60 27.95 12.77
N ASN A 180 29.95 28.43 13.97
CA ASN A 180 31.33 28.49 14.45
C ASN A 180 31.85 27.12 14.92
N ASN A 181 30.96 26.31 15.52
CA ASN A 181 31.29 25.00 16.06
C ASN A 181 30.57 23.91 15.26
N LYS A 182 30.95 23.75 13.99
CA LYS A 182 30.40 22.66 13.16
C LYS A 182 30.74 21.32 13.81
N LEU A 183 29.75 20.72 14.47
CA LEU A 183 29.87 19.32 14.86
C LEU A 183 29.94 18.52 13.55
N ASN A 184 31.07 17.85 13.33
CA ASN A 184 31.13 16.72 12.41
C ASN A 184 30.28 15.61 13.03
N LEU A 185 28.95 15.74 12.89
CA LEU A 185 27.99 14.74 13.30
C LEU A 185 28.27 13.51 12.43
N VAL A 186 29.04 12.57 12.97
CA VAL A 186 29.14 11.22 12.45
C VAL A 186 27.71 10.67 12.49
N THR A 187 27.03 10.82 11.35
CA THR A 187 25.61 10.50 11.16
C THR A 187 25.44 9.00 10.86
N SER A 188 26.54 8.29 10.66
CA SER A 188 26.54 6.83 10.62
C SER A 188 26.41 6.32 12.04
N ASN A 189 25.28 5.65 12.33
CA ASN A 189 25.05 4.78 13.47
C ASN A 189 26.38 4.25 14.03
N LEU A 190 26.83 4.88 15.11
CA LEU A 190 27.99 4.40 15.85
C LEU A 190 27.50 3.17 16.61
N ASP A 191 27.32 2.06 15.90
CA ASP A 191 27.37 0.75 16.53
C ASP A 191 28.83 0.57 16.96
N ILE A 192 29.16 1.19 18.11
CA ILE A 192 30.47 1.05 18.76
C ILE A 192 30.66 -0.43 19.07
N PHE A 193 29.57 -1.09 19.45
CA PHE A 193 29.48 -2.52 19.63
C PHE A 193 28.52 -3.12 18.60
N THR A 194 29.06 -3.73 17.55
CA THR A 194 28.29 -4.67 16.72
C THR A 194 28.14 -5.95 17.53
N LEU A 195 27.11 -6.01 18.37
CA LEU A 195 26.73 -7.23 19.04
C LEU A 195 25.99 -8.11 18.03
N ASP A 196 26.72 -8.61 17.02
CA ASP A 196 26.19 -9.65 16.16
C ASP A 196 25.78 -10.85 17.03
N SER A 197 24.80 -11.59 16.53
CA SER A 197 24.08 -12.67 17.22
C SER A 197 24.97 -13.82 17.74
N ASP A 198 26.28 -13.76 17.46
CA ASP A 198 27.25 -14.78 17.83
C ASP A 198 27.92 -14.45 19.17
N ILE A 199 27.65 -15.32 20.14
CA ILE A 199 28.17 -15.27 21.52
C ILE A 199 29.71 -15.45 21.57
N PHE A 200 30.33 -15.83 20.44
CA PHE A 200 31.73 -16.26 20.35
C PHE A 200 32.66 -15.29 19.59
N CYS A 201 32.17 -14.13 19.14
CA CYS A 201 33.06 -13.16 18.50
C CYS A 201 33.92 -12.46 19.56
N GLU A 202 35.25 -12.62 19.45
CA GLU A 202 36.21 -11.86 20.24
C GLU A 202 36.00 -10.36 19.98
N ILE A 203 35.61 -9.64 21.02
CA ILE A 203 35.45 -8.19 20.95
C ILE A 203 36.84 -7.61 20.75
N ASN A 204 37.10 -7.06 19.56
CA ASN A 204 38.35 -6.37 19.26
C ASN A 204 38.45 -5.07 20.07
N VAL A 205 39.04 -5.17 21.26
CA VAL A 205 39.23 -4.05 22.22
C VAL A 205 39.91 -2.85 21.56
N ASN A 206 40.88 -3.10 20.66
CA ASN A 206 41.60 -2.03 19.96
C ASN A 206 40.68 -1.24 19.01
N SER A 207 39.77 -1.90 18.29
CA SER A 207 38.80 -1.22 17.43
C SER A 207 37.80 -0.38 18.22
N VAL A 208 37.42 -0.84 19.42
CA VAL A 208 36.56 -0.08 20.34
C VAL A 208 37.29 1.14 20.88
N ILE A 209 38.57 1.01 21.26
CA ILE A 209 39.37 2.14 21.76
C ILE A 209 39.56 3.21 20.69
N GLU A 210 39.85 2.82 19.44
CA GLU A 210 39.99 3.78 18.34
C GLU A 210 38.67 4.50 18.05
N LYS A 211 37.54 3.78 18.00
CA LYS A 211 36.20 4.40 17.86
C LYS A 211 35.84 5.34 19.02
N LEU A 212 36.23 5.01 20.25
CA LEU A 212 36.02 5.88 21.41
C LEU A 212 36.92 7.13 21.38
N ARG A 213 38.11 7.05 20.78
CA ARG A 213 39.01 8.20 20.57
C ARG A 213 38.53 9.12 19.45
N GLU A 214 37.85 8.57 18.46
CA GLU A 214 37.23 9.34 17.36
C GLU A 214 36.00 10.13 17.79
N LEU A 215 35.44 9.86 18.98
CA LEU A 215 34.30 10.63 19.49
C LEU A 215 34.71 12.09 19.74
N PRO A 216 34.05 13.07 19.10
CA PRO A 216 34.37 14.47 19.30
C PRO A 216 34.08 14.87 20.76
N PRO A 217 34.91 15.75 21.36
CA PRO A 217 34.65 16.25 22.70
C PRO A 217 33.27 16.93 22.76
N ALA A 218 32.56 16.72 23.86
CA ALA A 218 31.24 17.31 24.07
C ALA A 218 31.35 18.84 24.18
N VAL A 219 31.22 19.54 23.05
CA VAL A 219 31.11 21.00 23.02
C VAL A 219 29.66 21.36 23.36
N LEU A 220 29.44 21.85 24.57
CA LEU A 220 28.13 22.24 25.06
C LEU A 220 28.02 23.76 25.09
N TYR A 221 26.93 24.29 24.54
CA TYR A 221 26.59 25.71 24.70
C TYR A 221 25.91 25.98 26.05
N PHE A 222 25.16 25.00 26.55
CA PHE A 222 24.39 25.11 27.79
C PHE A 222 25.13 24.45 28.95
N GLU A 223 25.52 25.26 29.95
CA GLU A 223 26.15 24.76 31.18
C GLU A 223 25.12 24.44 32.26
N LYS A 224 23.95 25.11 32.22
CA LYS A 224 22.89 24.96 33.23
C LYS A 224 21.56 24.59 32.59
N PRO A 225 20.81 23.62 33.15
CA PRO A 225 19.51 23.21 32.60
C PRO A 225 18.47 24.34 32.60
N ALA A 226 18.59 25.31 33.50
CA ALA A 226 17.73 26.49 33.55
C ALA A 226 17.76 27.32 32.25
N GLN A 227 18.89 27.32 31.52
CA GLN A 227 19.01 28.07 30.26
C GLN A 227 18.10 27.49 29.16
N ILE A 228 17.93 26.17 29.15
CA ILE A 228 17.04 25.49 28.19
C ILE A 228 15.58 25.79 28.51
N LEU A 229 15.22 25.84 29.80
CA LEU A 229 13.86 26.21 30.23
C LEU A 229 13.50 27.64 29.79
N ILE A 230 14.45 28.57 29.84
CA ILE A 230 14.23 29.94 29.34
C ILE A 230 13.98 29.94 27.82
N ILE A 231 14.70 29.12 27.06
CA ILE A 231 14.45 28.96 25.61
C ILE A 231 13.06 28.40 25.37
N PHE A 232 12.65 27.36 26.11
CA PHE A 232 11.31 26.80 25.98
C PHE A 232 10.22 27.81 26.33
N GLN A 233 10.38 28.58 27.41
CA GLN A 233 9.45 29.65 27.76
C GLN A 233 9.38 30.73 26.66
N SER A 234 10.53 31.12 26.10
CA SER A 234 10.58 32.05 24.96
C SER A 234 9.88 31.47 23.73
N LEU A 235 10.05 30.18 23.45
CA LEU A 235 9.44 29.49 22.32
C LEU A 235 7.92 29.34 22.51
N GLU A 236 7.47 29.03 23.72
CA GLU A 236 6.06 29.05 24.10
C GLU A 236 5.44 30.44 23.92
N GLN A 237 6.14 31.49 24.36
CA GLN A 237 5.69 32.86 24.19
C GLN A 237 5.63 33.28 22.71
N GLN A 238 6.62 32.88 21.90
CA GLN A 238 6.61 33.10 20.46
C GLN A 238 5.46 32.36 19.79
N ASN A 239 5.24 31.09 20.14
CA ASN A 239 4.13 30.29 19.62
C ASN A 239 2.78 30.90 20.00
N LEU A 240 2.64 31.41 21.23
CA LEU A 240 1.45 32.13 21.66
C LEU A 240 1.25 33.41 20.85
N ASN A 241 2.31 34.19 20.62
CA ASN A 241 2.26 35.40 19.81
C ASN A 241 1.87 35.08 18.35
N TYR A 242 2.41 34.01 17.77
CA TYR A 242 2.00 33.54 16.44
C TYR A 242 0.53 33.15 16.44
N LEU A 243 0.07 32.38 17.43
CA LEU A 243 -1.33 31.98 17.52
C LEU A 243 -2.26 33.19 17.61
N LEU A 244 -1.96 34.14 18.52
CA LEU A 244 -2.71 35.38 18.65
C LEU A 244 -2.73 36.14 17.31
N LYS A 245 -1.56 36.25 16.65
CA LYS A 245 -1.49 36.92 15.35
C LYS A 245 -2.31 36.22 14.27
N THR A 246 -2.38 34.88 14.27
CA THR A 246 -3.24 34.15 13.34
C THR A 246 -4.72 34.36 13.62
N VAL A 247 -5.10 34.55 14.89
CA VAL A 247 -6.49 34.87 15.26
C VAL A 247 -6.87 36.26 14.79
N GLU A 248 -6.01 37.27 14.97
CA GLU A 248 -6.21 38.61 14.40
C GLU A 248 -6.29 38.58 12.86
N LEU A 249 -5.37 37.83 12.23
CA LEU A 249 -5.35 37.73 10.77
C LEU A 249 -6.61 37.02 10.25
N ARG A 250 -7.21 36.13 11.04
CA ARG A 250 -8.47 35.48 10.70
C ARG A 250 -9.64 36.47 10.66
N SER A 251 -9.73 37.42 11.59
CA SER A 251 -10.76 38.46 11.53
C SER A 251 -10.57 39.37 10.33
N GLU A 252 -9.34 39.78 10.03
CA GLU A 252 -9.05 40.61 8.86
C GLU A 252 -9.31 39.87 7.54
N LYS A 253 -8.95 38.59 7.46
CA LYS A 253 -9.32 37.71 6.33
C LYS A 253 -10.83 37.66 6.13
N ASN A 254 -11.60 37.50 7.21
CA ASN A 254 -13.06 37.45 7.11
C ASN A 254 -13.66 38.80 6.67
N ARG A 255 -13.09 39.93 7.12
CA ARG A 255 -13.49 41.27 6.65
C ARG A 255 -13.19 41.43 5.15
N PHE A 256 -12.01 41.02 4.72
CA PHE A 256 -11.60 41.05 3.32
C PHE A 256 -12.52 40.20 2.43
N LEU A 257 -12.85 38.98 2.87
CA LEU A 257 -13.78 38.11 2.13
C LEU A 257 -15.17 38.72 2.01
N LYS A 258 -15.69 39.37 3.07
CA LYS A 258 -16.95 40.10 3.01
C LYS A 258 -16.89 41.29 2.06
N SER A 259 -15.80 42.05 2.05
CA SER A 259 -15.65 43.16 1.10
C SER A 259 -15.52 42.66 -0.34
N ALA A 260 -14.86 41.53 -0.56
CA ALA A 260 -14.74 40.91 -1.88
C ALA A 260 -16.11 40.43 -2.39
N SER A 261 -16.90 39.75 -1.55
CA SER A 261 -18.25 39.33 -1.93
C SER A 261 -19.17 40.51 -2.24
N LEU A 262 -19.11 41.58 -1.43
CA LEU A 262 -19.86 42.81 -1.70
C LEU A 262 -19.46 43.46 -3.03
N LEU A 263 -18.16 43.45 -3.36
CA LEU A 263 -17.67 43.97 -4.63
C LEU A 263 -18.10 43.10 -5.82
N GLU A 264 -18.09 41.77 -5.67
CA GLU A 264 -18.64 40.85 -6.67
C GLU A 264 -20.13 41.11 -6.92
N ASP A 265 -20.92 41.33 -5.86
CA ASP A 265 -22.35 41.64 -5.98
C ASP A 265 -22.57 43.01 -6.65
N LEU A 266 -21.78 44.03 -6.32
CA LEU A 266 -21.86 45.35 -6.98
C LEU A 266 -21.51 45.25 -8.47
N LEU A 267 -20.43 44.52 -8.82
CA LEU A 267 -20.05 44.32 -10.21
C LEU A 267 -21.11 43.55 -11.00
N ARG A 268 -21.75 42.54 -10.39
CA ARG A 268 -22.88 41.85 -11.03
C ARG A 268 -24.05 42.80 -11.31
N ASN A 269 -24.41 43.63 -10.34
CA ASN A 269 -25.47 44.62 -10.53
C ASN A 269 -25.12 45.64 -11.63
N GLU A 270 -23.87 46.09 -11.70
CA GLU A 270 -23.41 46.97 -12.79
C GLU A 270 -23.47 46.28 -14.16
N LEU A 271 -23.08 45.00 -14.24
CA LEU A 271 -23.17 44.22 -15.47
C LEU A 271 -24.63 44.02 -15.91
N ASP A 272 -25.51 43.68 -14.99
CA ASP A 272 -26.95 43.51 -15.27
C ASP A 272 -27.54 44.84 -15.76
N PHE A 273 -27.19 45.96 -15.12
CA PHE A 273 -27.62 47.29 -15.54
C PHE A 273 -27.11 47.65 -16.96
N ILE A 274 -25.84 47.37 -17.27
CA ILE A 274 -25.28 47.57 -18.61
C ILE A 274 -26.04 46.70 -19.63
N GLN A 275 -26.34 45.45 -19.29
CA GLN A 275 -27.07 44.54 -20.16
C GLN A 275 -28.51 45.03 -20.42
N GLU A 276 -29.20 45.53 -19.40
CA GLU A 276 -30.51 46.15 -19.56
C GLU A 276 -30.45 47.40 -20.46
N GLN A 277 -29.44 48.26 -20.27
CA GLN A 277 -29.24 49.41 -21.15
C GLN A 277 -28.98 49.00 -22.60
N MET A 278 -28.11 48.00 -22.82
CA MET A 278 -27.84 47.47 -24.16
C MET A 278 -29.12 46.97 -24.83
N HIS A 279 -29.96 46.24 -24.10
CA HIS A 279 -31.24 45.76 -24.62
C HIS A 279 -32.22 46.89 -24.90
N SER A 280 -32.27 47.94 -24.07
CA SER A 280 -33.08 49.13 -24.33
C SER A 280 -32.63 49.86 -25.59
N VAL A 281 -31.32 50.03 -25.78
CA VAL A 281 -30.76 50.68 -26.97
C VAL A 281 -31.03 49.84 -28.22
N GLN A 282 -30.87 48.51 -28.13
CA GLN A 282 -31.18 47.61 -29.24
C GLN A 282 -32.64 47.71 -29.67
N LYS A 283 -33.57 47.77 -28.71
CA LYS A 283 -34.99 47.98 -28.99
C LYS A 283 -35.26 49.34 -29.65
N ALA A 284 -34.63 50.40 -29.16
CA ALA A 284 -34.75 51.73 -29.77
C ALA A 284 -34.25 51.73 -31.23
N ILE A 285 -33.13 51.06 -31.51
CA ILE A 285 -32.60 50.89 -32.87
C ILE A 285 -33.61 50.13 -33.74
N GLU A 286 -34.18 49.03 -33.26
CA GLU A 286 -35.18 48.25 -34.01
C GLU A 286 -36.45 49.07 -34.30
N GLU A 287 -36.90 49.91 -33.37
CA GLU A 287 -38.02 50.82 -33.57
C GLU A 287 -37.69 51.92 -34.59
N ASP A 288 -36.49 52.49 -34.52
CA ASP A 288 -36.02 53.49 -35.47
C ASP A 288 -35.84 52.91 -36.88
N GLU A 289 -35.32 51.69 -37.02
CA GLU A 289 -35.21 50.99 -38.30
C GLU A 289 -36.59 50.69 -38.92
N LYS A 290 -37.59 50.34 -38.09
CA LYS A 290 -38.98 50.16 -38.55
C LYS A 290 -39.56 51.48 -39.02
N ARG A 291 -39.39 52.55 -38.23
CA ARG A 291 -39.85 53.89 -38.59
C ARG A 291 -39.19 54.39 -39.87
N GLU A 292 -37.91 54.10 -40.07
CA GLU A 292 -37.20 54.44 -41.31
C GLU A 292 -37.81 53.73 -42.52
N LYS A 293 -38.17 52.44 -42.38
CA LYS A 293 -38.86 51.69 -43.45
C LYS A 293 -40.24 52.28 -43.76
N GLU A 294 -41.04 52.58 -42.74
CA GLU A 294 -42.35 53.22 -42.88
C GLU A 294 -42.24 54.57 -43.60
N LEU A 295 -41.31 55.43 -43.15
CA LEU A 295 -41.08 56.74 -43.78
C LEU A 295 -40.58 56.61 -45.23
N LYS A 296 -39.75 55.61 -45.52
CA LYS A 296 -39.34 55.31 -46.92
C LYS A 296 -40.54 54.92 -47.77
N GLU A 297 -41.41 54.04 -47.28
CA GLU A 297 -42.62 53.63 -47.99
C GLU A 297 -43.55 54.83 -48.22
N GLU A 298 -43.79 55.66 -47.19
CA GLU A 298 -44.57 56.89 -47.33
C GLU A 298 -43.94 57.87 -48.33
N PHE A 299 -42.63 58.05 -48.29
CA PHE A 299 -41.90 58.89 -49.23
C PHE A 299 -42.06 58.41 -50.66
N TYR A 300 -41.89 57.10 -50.91
CA TYR A 300 -42.07 56.53 -52.24
C TYR A 300 -43.53 56.62 -52.72
N ASN A 301 -44.51 56.48 -51.82
CA ASN A 301 -45.92 56.71 -52.14
C ASN A 301 -46.16 58.16 -52.54
N ILE A 302 -45.63 59.15 -51.80
CA ILE A 302 -45.75 60.57 -52.15
C ILE A 302 -45.11 60.86 -53.51
N LEU A 303 -43.92 60.30 -53.76
CA LEU A 303 -43.20 60.48 -55.02
C LEU A 303 -43.99 59.90 -56.20
N ASN A 304 -44.50 58.67 -56.07
CA ASN A 304 -45.24 57.97 -57.12
C ASN A 304 -46.66 58.50 -57.34
N ASP A 305 -47.36 58.92 -56.28
CA ASP A 305 -48.75 59.36 -56.38
C ASP A 305 -48.84 60.86 -56.66
N LYS A 306 -48.21 61.69 -55.83
CA LYS A 306 -48.42 63.14 -55.89
C LYS A 306 -47.47 63.81 -56.87
N ILE A 307 -46.17 63.55 -56.75
CA ILE A 307 -45.16 64.26 -57.56
C ILE A 307 -45.21 63.78 -59.01
N LYS A 308 -45.27 62.46 -59.24
CA LYS A 308 -45.40 61.90 -60.58
C LYS A 308 -46.69 62.34 -61.27
N TYR A 309 -47.82 62.40 -60.56
CA TYR A 309 -49.06 62.94 -61.13
C TYR A 309 -48.94 64.43 -61.46
N LEU A 310 -48.35 65.24 -60.58
CA LEU A 310 -48.20 66.68 -60.84
C LEU A 310 -47.29 66.98 -62.04
N ILE A 311 -46.19 66.24 -62.19
CA ILE A 311 -45.22 66.48 -63.29
C ILE A 311 -45.67 65.80 -64.58
N CYS A 312 -46.21 64.58 -64.51
CA CYS A 312 -46.57 63.77 -65.68
C CYS A 312 -48.07 63.72 -65.97
N SER A 313 -48.91 64.56 -65.35
CA SER A 313 -50.33 64.59 -65.72
C SER A 313 -50.47 64.97 -67.19
N GLU A 314 -51.45 64.37 -67.85
CA GLU A 314 -51.77 64.65 -69.24
C GLU A 314 -52.04 66.15 -69.46
N SER A 315 -52.61 66.83 -68.46
CA SER A 315 -52.87 68.28 -68.50
C SER A 315 -51.57 69.11 -68.47
N VAL A 316 -50.62 68.77 -67.61
CA VAL A 316 -49.33 69.50 -67.51
C VAL A 316 -48.47 69.25 -68.74
N LEU A 317 -48.44 68.02 -69.25
CA LEU A 317 -47.78 67.70 -70.52
C LEU A 317 -48.43 68.43 -71.71
N LYS A 318 -49.76 68.52 -71.75
CA LYS A 318 -50.48 69.31 -72.76
C LYS A 318 -50.14 70.79 -72.68
N ILE A 319 -50.11 71.36 -71.48
CA ILE A 319 -49.73 72.77 -71.28
C ILE A 319 -48.28 72.99 -71.71
N SER A 320 -47.37 72.10 -71.32
CA SER A 320 -45.97 72.14 -71.76
C SER A 320 -45.87 72.15 -73.28
N ASN A 321 -46.58 71.25 -73.98
CA ASN A 321 -46.60 71.21 -75.44
C ASN A 321 -47.21 72.47 -76.07
N TYR A 322 -48.27 73.04 -75.48
CA TYR A 322 -48.88 74.27 -76.00
C TYR A 322 -47.98 75.49 -75.81
N VAL A 323 -47.29 75.59 -74.69
CA VAL A 323 -46.32 76.65 -74.42
C VAL A 323 -45.15 76.54 -75.39
N GLU A 324 -44.60 75.34 -75.57
CA GLU A 324 -43.51 75.09 -76.52
C GLU A 324 -43.94 75.47 -77.94
N PHE A 325 -45.14 75.04 -78.36
CA PHE A 325 -45.70 75.43 -79.66
C PHE A 325 -45.88 76.95 -79.82
N ALA A 326 -46.38 77.65 -78.80
CA ALA A 326 -46.56 79.10 -78.85
C ALA A 326 -45.23 79.85 -78.89
N TYR A 327 -44.24 79.38 -78.12
CA TYR A 327 -42.89 79.93 -78.08
C TYR A 327 -42.18 79.78 -79.42
N GLU A 328 -42.26 78.59 -80.04
CA GLU A 328 -41.68 78.33 -81.36
C GLU A 328 -42.27 79.23 -82.46
N GLN A 329 -43.57 79.51 -82.40
CA GLN A 329 -44.25 80.33 -83.41
C GLN A 329 -43.95 81.83 -83.27
N LEU A 330 -43.84 82.35 -82.04
CA LEU A 330 -43.73 83.79 -81.79
C LEU A 330 -42.29 84.29 -81.71
N ILE A 331 -41.37 83.49 -81.16
CA ILE A 331 -39.98 83.92 -80.87
C ILE A 331 -38.98 83.17 -81.75
N GLY A 332 -39.14 81.84 -81.92
CA GLY A 332 -38.30 81.00 -82.78
C GLY A 332 -38.03 79.61 -82.21
N PRO A 333 -37.37 78.70 -82.98
CA PRO A 333 -37.10 77.34 -82.53
C PRO A 333 -36.18 77.34 -81.31
N ASN A 334 -36.51 76.50 -80.34
CA ASN A 334 -35.92 76.53 -79.01
C ASN A 334 -34.57 75.77 -78.98
N GLU A 335 -33.50 76.39 -79.47
CA GLU A 335 -32.16 75.75 -79.56
C GLU A 335 -31.48 75.57 -78.19
N THR A 336 -31.97 76.24 -77.13
CA THR A 336 -31.31 76.33 -75.81
C THR A 336 -31.92 75.47 -74.69
N GLN A 337 -32.88 74.57 -74.99
CA GLN A 337 -33.57 73.74 -73.97
C GLN A 337 -34.08 74.56 -72.76
N LEU A 338 -34.72 75.70 -73.01
CA LEU A 338 -35.29 76.54 -71.94
C LEU A 338 -36.39 75.78 -71.18
N SER A 339 -36.41 75.93 -69.86
CA SER A 339 -37.48 75.36 -69.01
C SER A 339 -38.85 75.88 -69.45
N THR A 340 -39.89 75.07 -69.31
CA THR A 340 -41.27 75.45 -69.68
C THR A 340 -41.73 76.74 -69.00
N LEU A 341 -41.26 77.00 -67.78
CA LEU A 341 -41.53 78.25 -67.05
C LEU A 341 -40.84 79.45 -67.71
N ASP A 342 -39.59 79.31 -68.11
CA ASP A 342 -38.82 80.37 -68.76
C ASP A 342 -39.40 80.70 -70.15
N GLN A 343 -39.90 79.68 -70.86
CA GLN A 343 -40.65 79.86 -72.12
C GLN A 343 -41.92 80.69 -71.92
N VAL A 344 -42.69 80.43 -70.83
CA VAL A 344 -43.87 81.23 -70.49
C VAL A 344 -43.50 82.66 -70.13
N LEU A 345 -42.45 82.88 -69.33
CA LEU A 345 -42.02 84.23 -68.95
C LEU A 345 -41.57 85.05 -70.16
N ALA A 346 -40.88 84.44 -71.12
CA ALA A 346 -40.51 85.10 -72.35
C ALA A 346 -41.74 85.47 -73.19
N LEU A 347 -42.72 84.56 -73.30
CA LEU A 347 -44.01 84.86 -73.94
C LEU A 347 -44.77 85.99 -73.24
N GLU A 348 -44.74 86.03 -71.91
CA GLU A 348 -45.35 87.08 -71.10
C GLU A 348 -44.66 88.43 -71.32
N GLN A 349 -43.33 88.46 -71.43
CA GLN A 349 -42.57 89.67 -71.72
C GLN A 349 -42.91 90.21 -73.11
N GLU A 350 -42.97 89.35 -74.13
CA GLU A 350 -43.40 89.74 -75.47
C GLU A 350 -44.85 90.25 -75.47
N TYR A 351 -45.76 89.55 -74.79
CA TYR A 351 -47.14 90.00 -74.63
C TYR A 351 -47.23 91.38 -73.97
N ASN A 352 -46.46 91.59 -72.89
CA ASN A 352 -46.42 92.86 -72.19
C ASN A 352 -45.79 93.95 -73.06
N SER A 353 -44.75 93.65 -73.84
CA SER A 353 -44.15 94.59 -74.80
C SER A 353 -45.17 95.03 -75.84
N VAL A 354 -45.87 94.07 -76.47
CA VAL A 354 -46.94 94.34 -77.43
C VAL A 354 -48.08 95.12 -76.77
N MET A 355 -48.46 94.81 -75.53
CA MET A 355 -49.48 95.58 -74.81
C MET A 355 -49.04 97.00 -74.49
N LEU A 356 -47.76 97.20 -74.18
CA LEU A 356 -47.20 98.52 -73.92
C LEU A 356 -47.16 99.34 -75.21
N GLU A 357 -46.79 98.73 -76.34
CA GLU A 357 -46.93 99.33 -77.68
C GLU A 357 -48.39 99.67 -77.99
N LEU A 358 -49.34 98.76 -77.73
CA LEU A 358 -50.77 99.01 -77.91
C LEU A 358 -51.29 100.17 -77.04
N SER A 359 -50.77 100.32 -75.82
CA SER A 359 -51.16 101.40 -74.91
C SER A 359 -50.57 102.76 -75.28
N ALA A 360 -49.51 102.79 -76.09
CA ALA A 360 -48.85 104.01 -76.54
C ALA A 360 -49.60 104.69 -77.72
N PHE A 361 -50.54 104.00 -78.36
CA PHE A 361 -51.35 104.60 -79.42
C PHE A 361 -52.42 105.55 -78.84
N ASP A 362 -52.49 106.77 -79.37
CA ASP A 362 -53.49 107.76 -78.95
C ASP A 362 -54.90 107.28 -79.33
N LEU A 363 -55.86 107.41 -78.40
CA LEU A 363 -57.22 106.85 -78.54
C LEU A 363 -57.95 107.39 -79.77
N ASN A 364 -57.53 108.55 -80.26
CA ASN A 364 -58.03 109.19 -81.48
C ASN A 364 -57.47 108.55 -82.76
N GLU A 365 -56.19 108.16 -82.77
CA GLU A 365 -55.60 107.39 -83.86
C GLU A 365 -56.20 105.99 -83.91
N VAL A 366 -56.37 105.33 -82.75
CA VAL A 366 -57.02 104.01 -82.65
C VAL A 366 -58.45 104.07 -83.19
N LYS A 367 -59.27 105.07 -82.85
CA LYS A 367 -60.62 105.22 -83.41
C LYS A 367 -60.61 105.51 -84.92
N SER A 368 -59.62 106.24 -85.41
CA SER A 368 -59.48 106.52 -86.85
C SER A 368 -59.09 105.26 -87.63
N ILE A 369 -58.15 104.48 -87.10
CA ILE A 369 -57.71 103.20 -87.64
C ILE A 369 -58.82 102.17 -87.51
N GLU A 370 -59.53 102.11 -86.39
CA GLU A 370 -60.69 101.25 -86.18
C GLU A 370 -61.79 101.59 -87.20
N LYS A 371 -62.07 102.88 -87.46
CA LYS A 371 -63.00 103.28 -88.51
C LYS A 371 -62.51 102.91 -89.92
N ILE A 372 -61.21 103.04 -90.20
CA ILE A 372 -60.62 102.60 -91.46
C ILE A 372 -60.70 101.08 -91.60
N ILE A 373 -60.39 100.30 -90.55
CA ILE A 373 -60.46 98.84 -90.53
C ILE A 373 -61.91 98.35 -90.60
N TYR A 374 -62.86 99.05 -89.99
CA TYR A 374 -64.28 98.73 -90.15
C TYR A 374 -64.76 99.05 -91.57
N ASP A 375 -64.32 100.15 -92.18
CA ASP A 375 -64.65 100.50 -93.57
C ASP A 375 -63.97 99.55 -94.56
N ASP A 376 -62.71 99.17 -94.36
CA ASP A 376 -61.99 98.20 -95.19
C ASP A 376 -62.51 96.78 -94.94
N GLY A 377 -62.76 96.38 -93.71
CA GLY A 377 -63.43 95.11 -93.39
C GLY A 377 -64.84 95.06 -94.00
N ALA A 378 -65.58 96.18 -94.03
CA ALA A 378 -66.85 96.26 -94.74
C ALA A 378 -66.67 96.17 -96.27
N ARG A 379 -65.58 96.70 -96.84
CA ARG A 379 -65.23 96.52 -98.26
C ARG A 379 -64.84 95.08 -98.55
N GLU A 380 -64.00 94.45 -97.74
CA GLU A 380 -63.59 93.05 -97.88
C GLU A 380 -64.79 92.12 -97.72
N ILE A 381 -65.69 92.37 -96.78
CA ILE A 381 -66.95 91.60 -96.65
C ILE A 381 -67.84 91.80 -97.89
N LYS A 382 -67.90 93.02 -98.45
CA LYS A 382 -68.64 93.27 -99.71
C LYS A 382 -67.99 92.54 -100.88
N GLN A 383 -66.67 92.61 -101.03
CA GLN A 383 -65.91 91.91 -102.06
C GLN A 383 -66.02 90.39 -101.89
N ALA A 384 -65.94 89.86 -100.66
CA ALA A 384 -66.15 88.45 -100.36
C ALA A 384 -67.59 88.01 -100.65
N LYS A 385 -68.59 88.87 -100.40
CA LYS A 385 -69.99 88.60 -100.78
C LYS A 385 -70.21 88.64 -102.30
N GLU A 386 -69.59 89.58 -103.00
CA GLU A 386 -69.63 89.65 -104.47
C GLU A 386 -68.90 88.47 -105.11
N ALA A 387 -67.69 88.14 -104.63
CA ALA A 387 -66.94 86.96 -105.02
C ALA A 387 -67.71 85.67 -104.70
N ALA A 388 -68.37 85.57 -103.53
CA ALA A 388 -69.21 84.42 -103.21
C ALA A 388 -70.48 84.33 -104.09
N LYS A 389 -71.05 85.46 -104.52
CA LYS A 389 -72.12 85.48 -105.53
C LYS A 389 -71.60 85.00 -106.88
N ILE A 390 -70.46 85.53 -107.34
CA ILE A 390 -69.79 85.09 -108.58
C ILE A 390 -69.48 83.60 -108.50
N LEU A 391 -68.92 83.11 -107.38
CA LEU A 391 -68.59 81.71 -107.18
C LEU A 391 -69.84 80.83 -107.14
N LYS A 392 -70.94 81.30 -106.54
CA LYS A 392 -72.25 80.62 -106.64
C LYS A 392 -72.81 80.60 -108.06
N ASP A 393 -72.67 81.66 -108.83
CA ASP A 393 -73.15 81.72 -110.21
C ASP A 393 -72.26 80.91 -111.16
N VAL A 394 -70.95 80.89 -110.94
CA VAL A 394 -69.99 79.95 -111.55
C VAL A 394 -70.35 78.53 -111.15
N ASP A 395 -70.67 78.24 -109.88
CA ASP A 395 -71.12 76.91 -109.44
C ASP A 395 -72.45 76.50 -110.09
N LYS A 396 -73.39 77.43 -110.28
CA LYS A 396 -74.61 77.16 -111.04
C LYS A 396 -74.31 76.90 -112.51
N LEU A 397 -73.40 77.67 -113.11
CA LEU A 397 -72.95 77.49 -114.50
C LEU A 397 -72.18 76.18 -114.66
N THR A 398 -71.28 75.81 -113.75
CA THR A 398 -70.55 74.52 -113.76
C THR A 398 -71.48 73.36 -113.47
N LYS A 399 -72.49 73.51 -112.60
CA LYS A 399 -73.57 72.52 -112.45
C LYS A 399 -74.40 72.40 -113.73
N ARG A 400 -74.79 73.50 -114.38
CA ARG A 400 -75.51 73.49 -115.66
C ARG A 400 -74.67 72.91 -116.80
N LEU A 401 -73.37 73.22 -116.83
CA LEU A 401 -72.39 72.64 -117.76
C LEU A 401 -72.20 71.15 -117.48
N LYS A 402 -72.05 70.72 -116.22
CA LYS A 402 -72.01 69.29 -115.87
C LYS A 402 -73.31 68.59 -116.25
N ILE A 403 -74.47 69.22 -116.07
CA ILE A 403 -75.77 68.68 -116.50
C ILE A 403 -75.84 68.60 -118.03
N SER A 404 -75.39 69.62 -118.78
CA SER A 404 -75.40 69.58 -120.25
C SER A 404 -74.36 68.63 -120.85
N TYR A 405 -73.19 68.49 -120.21
CA TYR A 405 -72.16 67.51 -120.59
C TYR A 405 -72.62 66.08 -120.26
N ASN A 406 -73.30 65.86 -119.14
CA ASN A 406 -73.90 64.57 -118.80
C ASN A 406 -75.14 64.24 -119.66
N LEU A 407 -75.88 65.24 -120.15
CA LEU A 407 -76.96 65.04 -121.14
C LEU A 407 -76.41 64.73 -122.54
N LYS A 408 -75.22 65.23 -122.90
CA LYS A 408 -74.50 64.85 -124.13
C LYS A 408 -73.85 63.47 -124.07
N ASN A 409 -73.66 62.90 -122.87
CA ASN A 409 -73.15 61.53 -122.70
C ASN A 409 -74.28 60.49 -122.54
N ASN A 410 -75.56 60.91 -122.60
CA ASN A 410 -76.75 60.05 -122.49
C ASN A 410 -77.70 60.17 -123.72
N LEU A 411 -77.19 60.69 -124.83
CA LEU A 411 -77.71 60.58 -126.21
C LEU A 411 -76.57 60.00 -127.05
#